data_AF-A0A7J3WUK0-F1
#
_entry.id   AF-A0A7J3WUK0-F1
#
_cell.length_a   1.000
_cell.length_b   1.000
_cell.length_c   1.000
_cell.angle_alpha   90.00
_cell.angle_beta   90.00
_cell.angle_gamma   90.00
#
_symmetry.space_group_name_H-M   'P 1'
#
loop_
_entity.id
_entity.type
_entity.pdbx_description
1 polymer ?
#
loop_
_entity_poly.entity_id
_entity_poly.type
_entity_poly.pdbx_seq_one_letter_code
_entity_poly.pdbx_strand_id
1 'polypeptide(L)'
;AMEVIKDNKKWLEKWENVSRKRALMYAGRYSIHRPIVYRLQNRIMKRYEPFFEKTIIFDEMEKPYSRAGWLKRLEANCIIESPLGPIPIELDEIYPVAQSVFPWNIDMETERERKRACSKFYRNLVIVGMDEVEREDENYDIRKIKSIANYQFGRGAGDALFDGDVEIIKSKRTGKIRNVICNGKHVVSMRASDGFFTLKMEGGKRLHSFFPPPKMRVVVNGDAASFIKEGRNVFARFVVDACRDIRPYDEVLIVDEDDNLLGVGQSIMNREEMMDFERGMAVKTREGIQSD
;
A
#
# COMPACT_ATOMS: atom_id res chain seq x y z
N ALA A 1 -7.31 -2.83 29.33
CA ALA A 1 -6.38 -3.25 28.25
C ALA A 1 -6.93 -2.92 26.86
N MET A 2 -8.08 -3.47 26.43
CA MET A 2 -8.56 -3.26 25.04
C MET A 2 -9.01 -1.81 24.72
N GLU A 3 -9.51 -1.05 25.69
CA GLU A 3 -9.82 0.38 25.49
C GLU A 3 -8.57 1.21 25.12
N VAL A 4 -7.38 0.82 25.61
CA VAL A 4 -6.11 1.48 25.24
C VAL A 4 -5.87 1.42 23.73
N ILE A 5 -6.25 0.32 23.07
CA ILE A 5 -6.13 0.18 21.61
C ILE A 5 -7.00 1.21 20.91
N LYS A 6 -8.24 1.38 21.36
CA LYS A 6 -9.18 2.35 20.79
C LYS A 6 -8.65 3.78 20.91
N ASP A 7 -8.20 4.16 22.09
CA ASP A 7 -7.77 5.53 22.38
C ASP A 7 -6.38 5.85 21.79
N ASN A 8 -5.52 4.84 21.63
CA ASN A 8 -4.13 5.03 21.19
C ASN A 8 -3.81 4.41 19.83
N LYS A 9 -4.81 4.01 19.02
CA LYS A 9 -4.60 3.35 17.72
C LYS A 9 -3.65 4.11 16.79
N LYS A 10 -3.68 5.46 16.83
CA LYS A 10 -2.78 6.31 16.04
C LYS A 10 -1.31 6.18 16.47
N TRP A 11 -1.05 6.08 17.76
CA TRP A 11 0.31 5.89 18.27
C TRP A 11 0.79 4.45 18.00
N LEU A 12 -0.08 3.47 18.26
CA LEU A 12 0.20 2.05 18.01
C LEU A 12 0.45 1.74 16.52
N GLU A 13 -0.17 2.50 15.60
CA GLU A 13 0.01 2.35 14.16
C GLU A 13 1.48 2.49 13.74
N LYS A 14 2.30 3.24 14.47
CA LYS A 14 3.72 3.41 14.15
C LYS A 14 4.51 2.09 14.21
N TRP A 15 4.10 1.18 15.08
CA TRP A 15 4.79 -0.07 15.39
C TRP A 15 4.14 -1.28 14.69
N GLU A 16 3.03 -1.04 14.00
CA GLU A 16 2.27 -2.08 13.33
C GLU A 16 2.88 -2.36 11.95
N ASN A 17 3.20 -3.62 11.64
CA ASN A 17 3.67 -4.01 10.30
C ASN A 17 2.62 -3.66 9.23
N VAL A 18 3.04 -3.32 8.00
CA VAL A 18 2.07 -3.01 6.92
C VAL A 18 1.29 -4.21 6.43
N SER A 19 1.82 -5.42 6.63
CA SER A 19 1.10 -6.67 6.41
C SER A 19 1.51 -7.74 7.43
N ARG A 20 0.70 -8.80 7.54
CA ARG A 20 0.95 -9.93 8.44
C ARG A 20 0.77 -11.25 7.69
N LYS A 21 1.40 -12.32 8.20
CA LYS A 21 1.24 -13.68 7.65
C LYS A 21 -0.17 -14.26 7.86
N ARG A 22 -0.88 -13.81 8.90
CA ARG A 22 -2.23 -14.29 9.25
C ARG A 22 -3.27 -13.26 8.86
N ALA A 23 -4.45 -13.76 8.50
CA ALA A 23 -5.61 -12.94 8.21
C ALA A 23 -6.05 -12.11 9.44
N LEU A 24 -6.65 -10.96 9.15
CA LEU A 24 -7.33 -10.12 10.14
C LEU A 24 -8.66 -10.78 10.52
N MET A 25 -8.68 -11.42 11.68
CA MET A 25 -9.91 -12.02 12.23
C MET A 25 -10.67 -11.01 13.08
N TYR A 26 -11.96 -10.84 12.78
CA TYR A 26 -12.89 -10.17 13.67
C TYR A 26 -13.04 -10.96 14.97
N ALA A 27 -12.86 -10.28 16.09
CA ALA A 27 -12.99 -10.84 17.44
C ALA A 27 -13.98 -10.03 18.32
N GLY A 28 -14.70 -9.07 17.74
CA GLY A 28 -15.62 -8.17 18.45
C GLY A 28 -15.27 -6.69 18.27
N ARG A 29 -15.90 -5.84 19.09
CA ARG A 29 -15.96 -4.36 18.97
C ARG A 29 -14.64 -3.61 18.86
N TYR A 30 -13.53 -4.22 19.29
CA TYR A 30 -12.20 -3.59 19.20
C TYR A 30 -11.46 -3.92 17.90
N SER A 31 -12.00 -4.82 17.06
CA SER A 31 -11.36 -5.23 15.81
C SER A 31 -11.23 -4.05 14.83
N ILE A 32 -12.26 -3.20 14.75
CA ILE A 32 -12.28 -1.97 13.95
C ILE A 32 -11.25 -0.92 14.42
N HIS A 33 -10.83 -1.00 15.69
CA HIS A 33 -9.86 -0.10 16.29
C HIS A 33 -8.42 -0.57 16.17
N ARG A 34 -8.18 -1.73 15.55
CA ARG A 34 -6.81 -2.22 15.35
C ARG A 34 -6.00 -1.23 14.51
N PRO A 35 -4.72 -1.01 14.81
CA PRO A 35 -3.92 0.00 14.13
C PRO A 35 -3.83 -0.19 12.61
N ILE A 36 -3.84 -1.45 12.15
CA ILE A 36 -3.86 -1.78 10.72
C ILE A 36 -5.12 -1.28 10.00
N VAL A 37 -6.28 -1.29 10.67
CA VAL A 37 -7.55 -0.81 10.09
C VAL A 37 -7.55 0.71 10.04
N TYR A 38 -7.07 1.36 11.10
CA TYR A 38 -6.82 2.79 11.10
C TYR A 38 -5.87 3.21 9.97
N ARG A 39 -4.79 2.46 9.72
CA ARG A 39 -3.88 2.71 8.59
C ARG A 39 -4.60 2.59 7.25
N LEU A 40 -5.33 1.49 7.02
CA LEU A 40 -6.07 1.24 5.78
C LEU A 40 -6.98 2.42 5.45
N GLN A 41 -7.85 2.80 6.39
CA GLN A 41 -8.80 3.90 6.22
C GLN A 41 -8.08 5.23 5.94
N ASN A 42 -7.00 5.54 6.67
CA ASN A 42 -6.27 6.79 6.46
C ASN A 42 -5.49 6.82 5.13
N ARG A 43 -4.89 5.69 4.72
CA ARG A 43 -4.18 5.60 3.44
C ARG A 43 -5.17 5.73 2.28
N ILE A 44 -6.32 5.07 2.33
CA ILE A 44 -7.39 5.24 1.33
C ILE A 44 -7.84 6.70 1.28
N MET A 45 -8.20 7.29 2.41
CA MET A 45 -8.68 8.68 2.49
C MET A 45 -7.69 9.70 1.91
N LYS A 46 -6.39 9.51 2.12
CA LYS A 46 -5.36 10.48 1.74
C LYS A 46 -4.71 10.23 0.39
N ARG A 47 -4.79 9.00 -0.13
CA ARG A 47 -3.97 8.54 -1.26
C ARG A 47 -4.80 7.96 -2.41
N TYR A 48 -6.07 7.65 -2.21
CA TYR A 48 -6.93 7.24 -3.31
C TYR A 48 -7.17 8.42 -4.26
N GLU A 49 -7.04 8.15 -5.56
CA GLU A 49 -7.32 9.11 -6.62
C GLU A 49 -8.40 8.50 -7.52
N PRO A 50 -9.58 9.14 -7.63
CA PRO A 50 -10.62 8.71 -8.54
C PRO A 50 -10.13 8.71 -10.00
N PHE A 51 -10.51 7.69 -10.76
CA PHE A 51 -10.23 7.61 -12.21
C PHE A 51 -11.36 8.20 -13.04
N PHE A 52 -12.56 8.24 -12.48
CA PHE A 52 -13.76 8.75 -13.12
C PHE A 52 -14.34 9.91 -12.30
N GLU A 53 -15.18 10.73 -12.93
CA GLU A 53 -15.96 11.72 -12.20
C GLU A 53 -17.03 11.05 -11.33
N LYS A 54 -17.71 10.05 -11.91
CA LYS A 54 -18.81 9.30 -11.30
C LYS A 54 -18.31 8.20 -10.38
N THR A 55 -19.02 8.00 -9.26
CA THR A 55 -18.75 6.98 -8.24
C THR A 55 -20.01 6.17 -7.99
N ILE A 56 -19.86 4.85 -7.86
CA ILE A 56 -20.95 3.97 -7.43
C ILE A 56 -20.56 3.27 -6.14
N ILE A 57 -21.48 3.25 -5.19
CA ILE A 57 -21.33 2.60 -3.90
C ILE A 57 -22.07 1.26 -3.92
N PHE A 58 -21.40 0.20 -3.49
CA PHE A 58 -21.97 -1.14 -3.38
C PHE A 58 -21.87 -1.66 -1.94
N ASP A 59 -22.86 -2.46 -1.54
CA ASP A 59 -22.76 -3.27 -0.32
C ASP A 59 -21.65 -4.32 -0.45
N GLU A 60 -21.20 -4.86 0.69
CA GLU A 60 -20.15 -5.88 0.68
C GLU A 60 -20.60 -7.15 -0.08
N MET A 61 -19.74 -7.59 -1.01
CA MET A 61 -19.90 -8.81 -1.79
C MET A 61 -18.84 -9.86 -1.40
N GLU A 62 -18.83 -11.01 -2.08
CA GLU A 62 -17.78 -12.01 -1.88
C GLU A 62 -16.39 -11.46 -2.30
N LYS A 63 -15.38 -11.67 -1.44
CA LYS A 63 -13.99 -11.29 -1.72
C LYS A 63 -13.29 -12.33 -2.63
N PRO A 64 -12.36 -11.89 -3.51
CA PRO A 64 -12.10 -10.50 -3.89
C PRO A 64 -13.26 -9.95 -4.71
N TYR A 65 -13.70 -8.73 -4.42
CA TYR A 65 -14.91 -8.13 -5.01
C TYR A 65 -14.83 -8.05 -6.54
N SER A 66 -13.63 -7.80 -7.07
CA SER A 66 -13.35 -7.76 -8.50
C SER A 66 -13.49 -9.12 -9.21
N ARG A 67 -13.78 -10.21 -8.48
CA ARG A 67 -14.24 -11.47 -9.07
C ARG A 67 -15.56 -11.28 -9.82
N ALA A 68 -16.42 -10.37 -9.36
CA ALA A 68 -17.58 -9.92 -10.12
C ALA A 68 -17.10 -9.07 -11.31
N GLY A 69 -16.76 -9.74 -12.42
CA GLY A 69 -16.05 -9.12 -13.55
C GLY A 69 -16.76 -7.92 -14.19
N TRP A 70 -18.07 -7.78 -14.03
CA TRP A 70 -18.82 -6.62 -14.49
C TRP A 70 -18.42 -5.32 -13.76
N LEU A 71 -17.96 -5.39 -12.51
CA LEU A 71 -17.46 -4.22 -11.76
C LEU A 71 -16.23 -3.60 -12.42
N LYS A 72 -15.40 -4.43 -13.07
CA LYS A 72 -14.17 -3.99 -13.75
C LYS A 72 -14.45 -3.18 -15.02
N ARG A 73 -15.64 -3.35 -15.58
CA ARG A 73 -16.06 -2.74 -16.84
C ARG A 73 -16.78 -1.42 -16.65
N LEU A 74 -17.18 -1.07 -15.42
CA LEU A 74 -17.91 0.17 -15.16
C LEU A 74 -16.99 1.36 -15.34
N GLU A 75 -17.47 2.37 -16.07
CA GLU A 75 -16.81 3.68 -16.19
C GLU A 75 -17.12 4.57 -14.97
N ALA A 76 -16.86 4.02 -13.79
CA ALA A 76 -17.10 4.68 -12.52
C ALA A 76 -16.11 4.18 -11.46
N ASN A 77 -15.89 5.01 -10.44
CA ASN A 77 -15.18 4.57 -9.25
C ASN A 77 -16.11 3.67 -8.44
N CYS A 78 -15.83 2.37 -8.43
CA CYS A 78 -16.61 1.41 -7.67
C CYS A 78 -16.04 1.30 -6.24
N ILE A 79 -16.86 1.65 -5.24
CA ILE A 79 -16.47 1.61 -3.82
C ILE A 79 -17.35 0.60 -3.09
N ILE A 80 -16.72 -0.34 -2.39
CA ILE A 80 -17.40 -1.36 -1.59
C ILE A 80 -17.48 -0.91 -0.13
N GLU A 81 -18.67 -0.91 0.45
CA GLU A 81 -18.91 -0.69 1.87
C GLU A 81 -18.60 -1.92 2.71
N SER A 82 -17.31 -2.20 2.91
CA SER A 82 -16.88 -3.30 3.78
C SER A 82 -16.98 -2.94 5.28
N PRO A 83 -16.97 -3.92 6.20
CA PRO A 83 -16.79 -3.70 7.64
C PRO A 83 -15.53 -2.91 8.01
N LEU A 84 -14.52 -2.90 7.12
CA LEU A 84 -13.28 -2.13 7.30
C LEU A 84 -13.42 -0.66 6.88
N GLY A 85 -14.54 -0.27 6.27
CA GLY A 85 -14.77 1.05 5.67
C GLY A 85 -14.87 0.98 4.14
N PRO A 86 -14.77 2.15 3.46
CA PRO A 86 -14.91 2.22 2.01
C PRO A 86 -13.67 1.64 1.31
N ILE A 87 -13.88 0.69 0.41
CA ILE A 87 -12.81 0.00 -0.33
C ILE A 87 -13.01 0.22 -1.83
N PRO A 88 -12.15 1.03 -2.49
CA PRO A 88 -12.06 1.03 -3.94
C PRO A 88 -11.77 -0.38 -4.47
N ILE A 89 -12.48 -0.83 -5.51
CA ILE A 89 -12.34 -2.21 -6.01
C ILE A 89 -10.91 -2.56 -6.42
N GLU A 90 -10.11 -1.57 -6.81
CA GLU A 90 -8.70 -1.70 -7.16
C GLU A 90 -7.84 -2.20 -5.98
N LEU A 91 -8.29 -1.96 -4.74
CA LEU A 91 -7.62 -2.32 -3.50
C LEU A 91 -8.23 -3.57 -2.85
N ASP A 92 -9.07 -4.33 -3.56
CA ASP A 92 -9.77 -5.49 -2.99
C ASP A 92 -8.85 -6.65 -2.58
N GLU A 93 -7.69 -6.79 -3.24
CA GLU A 93 -6.75 -7.89 -3.04
C GLU A 93 -5.59 -7.58 -2.08
N ILE A 94 -5.47 -6.34 -1.60
CA ILE A 94 -4.40 -5.97 -0.67
C ILE A 94 -4.72 -6.39 0.77
N TYR A 95 -3.68 -6.54 1.59
CA TYR A 95 -3.84 -6.70 3.03
C TYR A 95 -4.29 -5.41 3.72
N PRO A 96 -5.24 -5.45 4.68
CA PRO A 96 -5.94 -6.63 5.20
C PRO A 96 -7.27 -6.94 4.49
N VAL A 97 -7.60 -6.28 3.37
CA VAL A 97 -8.91 -6.37 2.72
C VAL A 97 -9.24 -7.82 2.32
N ALA A 98 -8.47 -8.42 1.41
CA ALA A 98 -8.70 -9.79 0.98
C ALA A 98 -8.45 -10.81 2.09
N GLN A 99 -7.50 -10.53 2.99
CA GLN A 99 -7.14 -11.41 4.10
C GLN A 99 -7.83 -10.97 5.40
N SER A 100 -9.15 -10.74 5.33
CA SER A 100 -9.98 -10.46 6.51
C SER A 100 -11.20 -11.36 6.58
N VAL A 101 -11.61 -11.70 7.81
CA VAL A 101 -12.80 -12.50 8.09
C VAL A 101 -13.67 -11.75 9.08
N PHE A 102 -14.88 -11.41 8.65
CA PHE A 102 -15.90 -10.75 9.45
C PHE A 102 -17.19 -11.58 9.42
N PRO A 103 -17.97 -11.60 10.51
CA PRO A 103 -19.32 -12.18 10.48
C PRO A 103 -20.26 -11.31 9.65
N TRP A 104 -21.36 -11.90 9.19
CA TRP A 104 -22.46 -11.18 8.52
C TRP A 104 -23.04 -10.06 9.39
N ASN A 105 -23.12 -10.29 10.70
CA ASN A 105 -23.61 -9.33 11.68
C ASN A 105 -22.44 -8.78 12.50
N ILE A 106 -22.14 -7.49 12.33
CA ILE A 106 -21.12 -6.77 13.08
C ILE A 106 -21.73 -6.02 14.27
N ASP A 107 -20.91 -5.72 15.28
CA ASP A 107 -21.36 -4.98 16.44
C ASP A 107 -21.56 -3.48 16.16
N MET A 108 -22.31 -2.80 17.03
CA MET A 108 -22.66 -1.38 16.86
C MET A 108 -21.44 -0.44 16.83
N GLU A 109 -20.34 -0.76 17.51
CA GLU A 109 -19.12 0.06 17.49
C GLU A 109 -18.44 -0.05 16.12
N THR A 110 -18.33 -1.27 15.59
CA THR A 110 -17.80 -1.51 14.23
C THR A 110 -18.65 -0.78 13.19
N GLU A 111 -19.97 -0.89 13.27
CA GLU A 111 -20.89 -0.22 12.36
C GLU A 111 -20.77 1.31 12.43
N ARG A 112 -20.65 1.86 13.65
CA ARG A 112 -20.47 3.30 13.85
C ARG A 112 -19.17 3.82 13.23
N GLU A 113 -18.05 3.14 13.46
CA GLU A 113 -16.76 3.55 12.89
C GLU A 113 -16.70 3.34 11.37
N ARG A 114 -17.34 2.28 10.85
CA ARG A 114 -17.52 2.03 9.41
C ARG A 114 -18.25 3.20 8.75
N LYS A 115 -19.46 3.54 9.24
CA LYS A 115 -20.24 4.68 8.73
C LYS A 115 -19.44 5.97 8.79
N ARG A 116 -18.73 6.22 9.90
CA ARG A 116 -17.89 7.42 10.04
C ARG A 116 -16.79 7.49 8.98
N ALA A 117 -16.13 6.37 8.65
CA ALA A 117 -15.11 6.31 7.62
C ALA A 117 -15.72 6.54 6.23
N CYS A 118 -16.81 5.85 5.89
CA CYS A 118 -17.55 6.00 4.64
C CYS A 118 -18.03 7.45 4.43
N SER A 119 -18.75 8.02 5.40
CA SER A 119 -19.28 9.38 5.30
C SER A 119 -18.20 10.45 5.15
N LYS A 120 -16.98 10.23 5.63
CA LYS A 120 -15.85 11.14 5.38
C LYS A 120 -15.33 11.01 3.96
N PHE A 121 -15.25 9.77 3.46
CA PHE A 121 -14.70 9.46 2.14
C PHE A 121 -15.59 10.00 1.02
N TYR A 122 -16.92 9.94 1.20
CA TYR A 122 -17.89 10.34 0.19
C TYR A 122 -18.02 11.85 -0.03
N ARG A 123 -17.50 12.69 0.87
CA ARG A 123 -17.73 14.15 0.83
C ARG A 123 -17.31 14.83 -0.48
N ASN A 124 -16.35 14.25 -1.18
CA ASN A 124 -15.76 14.83 -2.39
C ASN A 124 -16.00 13.93 -3.63
N LEU A 125 -16.97 13.03 -3.57
CA LEU A 125 -17.28 12.09 -4.66
C LEU A 125 -18.66 12.39 -5.23
N VAL A 126 -18.79 12.35 -6.56
CA VAL A 126 -20.08 12.42 -7.25
C VAL A 126 -20.68 11.02 -7.27
N ILE A 127 -21.63 10.75 -6.37
CA ILE A 127 -22.27 9.43 -6.27
C ILE A 127 -23.50 9.39 -7.17
N VAL A 128 -23.56 8.37 -8.04
CA VAL A 128 -24.60 8.19 -9.06
C VAL A 128 -25.20 6.78 -9.02
N GLY A 129 -26.32 6.60 -9.72
CA GLY A 129 -26.92 5.29 -9.98
C GLY A 129 -26.16 4.46 -11.01
N MET A 130 -26.41 3.15 -11.04
CA MET A 130 -25.83 2.24 -12.04
C MET A 130 -26.35 2.51 -13.47
N ASP A 131 -27.50 3.14 -13.59
CA ASP A 131 -28.14 3.57 -14.84
C ASP A 131 -27.44 4.79 -15.47
N GLU A 132 -26.59 5.48 -14.73
CA GLU A 132 -25.87 6.67 -15.19
C GLU A 132 -24.47 6.37 -15.72
N VAL A 133 -24.06 5.10 -15.83
CA VAL A 133 -22.69 4.70 -16.19
C VAL A 133 -22.64 3.63 -17.26
N GLU A 134 -21.61 3.72 -18.11
CA GLU A 134 -21.35 2.76 -19.17
C GLU A 134 -20.52 1.57 -18.67
N ARG A 135 -20.43 0.51 -19.48
CA ARG A 135 -19.79 -0.77 -19.14
C ARG A 135 -18.70 -1.18 -20.14
N GLU A 136 -17.86 -0.21 -20.49
CA GLU A 136 -16.87 -0.32 -21.56
C GLU A 136 -15.41 -0.15 -21.08
N ASP A 137 -15.16 0.00 -19.77
CA ASP A 137 -13.77 0.09 -19.25
C ASP A 137 -12.99 -1.21 -19.47
N GLU A 138 -11.87 -1.09 -20.20
CA GLU A 138 -10.91 -2.17 -20.43
C GLU A 138 -9.60 -2.00 -19.64
N ASN A 139 -9.44 -0.85 -18.95
CA ASN A 139 -8.18 -0.45 -18.32
C ASN A 139 -8.10 -0.76 -16.82
N TYR A 140 -8.99 -1.62 -16.31
CA TYR A 140 -9.07 -1.96 -14.89
C TYR A 140 -7.72 -2.34 -14.26
N ASP A 141 -6.90 -3.15 -14.94
CA ASP A 141 -5.62 -3.58 -14.35
C ASP A 141 -4.61 -2.44 -14.23
N ILE A 142 -4.65 -1.45 -15.14
CA ILE A 142 -3.85 -0.22 -15.03
C ILE A 142 -4.32 0.59 -13.83
N ARG A 143 -5.64 0.78 -13.67
CA ARG A 143 -6.23 1.45 -12.50
C ARG A 143 -5.86 0.73 -11.20
N LYS A 144 -5.84 -0.60 -11.23
CA LYS A 144 -5.45 -1.47 -10.11
C LYS A 144 -4.01 -1.25 -9.68
N ILE A 145 -3.05 -1.35 -10.60
CA ILE A 145 -1.63 -1.16 -10.25
C ILE A 145 -1.35 0.26 -9.76
N LYS A 146 -1.96 1.29 -10.37
CA LYS A 146 -1.81 2.69 -9.96
C LYS A 146 -2.37 2.93 -8.57
N SER A 147 -3.56 2.40 -8.27
CA SER A 147 -4.17 2.51 -6.94
C SER A 147 -3.35 1.83 -5.86
N ILE A 148 -2.83 0.62 -6.13
CA ILE A 148 -1.99 -0.11 -5.16
C ILE A 148 -0.68 0.66 -4.91
N ALA A 149 -0.04 1.19 -5.97
CA ALA A 149 1.15 2.02 -5.83
C ALA A 149 0.88 3.28 -5.01
N ASN A 150 -0.21 3.99 -5.31
CA ASN A 150 -0.65 5.16 -4.56
C ASN A 150 -0.90 4.84 -3.08
N TYR A 151 -1.62 3.75 -2.82
CA TYR A 151 -1.89 3.28 -1.46
C TYR A 151 -0.59 2.96 -0.71
N GLN A 152 0.33 2.21 -1.34
CA GLN A 152 1.53 1.69 -0.70
C GLN A 152 2.57 2.79 -0.46
N PHE A 153 2.99 3.49 -1.53
CA PHE A 153 4.13 4.41 -1.52
C PHE A 153 3.72 5.86 -1.21
N GLY A 154 2.54 6.27 -1.65
CA GLY A 154 2.04 7.64 -1.50
C GLY A 154 1.31 8.11 -2.75
N ARG A 155 0.47 9.14 -2.61
CA ARG A 155 -0.26 9.75 -3.73
C ARG A 155 0.69 10.13 -4.88
N GLY A 156 0.29 9.89 -6.13
CA GLY A 156 1.09 10.11 -7.33
C GLY A 156 2.14 9.02 -7.65
N ALA A 157 2.38 8.06 -6.76
CA ALA A 157 3.33 6.97 -7.01
C ALA A 157 2.93 6.09 -8.20
N GLY A 158 1.62 5.92 -8.44
CA GLY A 158 1.11 5.15 -9.57
C GLY A 158 1.53 5.74 -10.91
N ASP A 159 1.40 7.06 -11.06
CA ASP A 159 1.82 7.75 -12.28
C ASP A 159 3.34 7.77 -12.41
N ALA A 160 4.07 8.06 -11.32
CA ALA A 160 5.53 8.07 -11.32
C ALA A 160 6.13 6.70 -11.70
N LEU A 161 5.55 5.59 -11.23
CA LEU A 161 6.04 4.25 -11.53
C LEU A 161 5.68 3.80 -12.94
N PHE A 162 4.49 4.15 -13.42
CA PHE A 162 3.89 3.56 -14.62
C PHE A 162 3.67 4.58 -15.75
N ASP A 163 4.56 5.57 -15.84
CA ASP A 163 4.60 6.54 -16.94
C ASP A 163 5.24 5.92 -18.20
N GLY A 164 4.44 5.80 -19.27
CA GLY A 164 4.82 5.24 -20.56
C GLY A 164 4.11 3.94 -20.92
N ASP A 165 4.79 3.09 -21.70
CA ASP A 165 4.26 1.79 -22.15
C ASP A 165 4.33 0.78 -21.00
N VAL A 166 3.18 0.20 -20.64
CA VAL A 166 3.03 -0.67 -19.46
C VAL A 166 2.63 -2.08 -19.88
N GLU A 167 3.51 -3.04 -19.59
CA GLU A 167 3.23 -4.46 -19.75
C GLU A 167 2.98 -5.11 -18.38
N ILE A 168 1.80 -5.72 -18.23
CA ILE A 168 1.40 -6.42 -17.00
C ILE A 168 1.54 -7.93 -17.22
N ILE A 169 2.56 -8.53 -16.60
CA ILE A 169 2.77 -9.98 -16.63
C ILE A 169 1.87 -10.62 -15.57
N LYS A 170 0.98 -11.52 -16.01
CA LYS A 170 0.04 -12.26 -15.16
C LYS A 170 0.42 -13.74 -15.04
N SER A 171 0.00 -14.36 -13.94
CA SER A 171 0.09 -15.80 -13.77
C SER A 171 -0.83 -16.52 -14.76
N LYS A 172 -0.27 -17.40 -15.60
CA LYS A 172 -1.06 -18.24 -16.52
C LYS A 172 -2.14 -19.08 -15.83
N ARG A 173 -1.89 -19.50 -14.58
CA ARG A 173 -2.83 -20.35 -13.81
C ARG A 173 -3.97 -19.56 -13.17
N THR A 174 -3.69 -18.39 -12.63
CA THR A 174 -4.65 -17.68 -11.76
C THR A 174 -5.09 -16.31 -12.30
N GLY A 175 -4.53 -15.85 -13.42
CA GLY A 175 -4.77 -14.51 -13.97
C GLY A 175 -4.25 -13.34 -13.13
N LYS A 176 -3.65 -13.61 -11.96
CA LYS A 176 -3.18 -12.57 -11.03
C LYS A 176 -1.94 -11.87 -11.56
N ILE A 177 -1.86 -10.56 -11.38
CA ILE A 177 -0.70 -9.72 -11.69
C ILE A 177 0.53 -10.23 -10.92
N ARG A 178 1.68 -10.29 -11.58
CA ARG A 178 2.96 -10.75 -11.00
C ARG A 178 4.05 -9.72 -11.16
N ASN A 179 4.30 -9.23 -12.37
CA ASN A 179 5.30 -8.21 -12.62
C ASN A 179 4.68 -7.10 -13.44
N VAL A 180 5.16 -5.88 -13.22
CA VAL A 180 4.84 -4.74 -14.07
C VAL A 180 6.15 -4.25 -14.69
N ILE A 181 6.17 -4.28 -16.01
CA ILE A 181 7.25 -3.74 -16.83
C ILE A 181 6.76 -2.41 -17.38
N CYS A 182 7.60 -1.39 -17.34
CA CYS A 182 7.29 -0.10 -17.93
C CYS A 182 8.47 0.40 -18.75
N ASN A 183 8.22 0.78 -20.02
CA ASN A 183 9.24 1.13 -21.01
C ASN A 183 10.35 0.06 -21.09
N GLY A 184 9.96 -1.22 -21.15
CA GLY A 184 10.87 -2.36 -21.23
C GLY A 184 11.62 -2.72 -19.94
N LYS A 185 11.44 -1.98 -18.83
CA LYS A 185 12.13 -2.23 -17.56
C LYS A 185 11.20 -2.75 -16.47
N HIS A 186 11.68 -3.70 -15.66
CA HIS A 186 10.91 -4.25 -14.54
C HIS A 186 10.88 -3.25 -13.38
N VAL A 187 9.71 -2.71 -13.07
CA VAL A 187 9.52 -1.64 -12.09
C VAL A 187 9.10 -2.17 -10.71
N VAL A 188 8.14 -3.10 -10.69
CA VAL A 188 7.67 -3.75 -9.45
C VAL A 188 7.21 -5.18 -9.70
N SER A 189 7.25 -6.00 -8.65
CA SER A 189 6.61 -7.32 -8.61
C SER A 189 5.53 -7.36 -7.53
N MET A 190 4.37 -7.95 -7.83
CA MET A 190 3.26 -8.09 -6.89
C MET A 190 3.40 -9.36 -6.06
N ARG A 191 3.33 -9.21 -4.73
CA ARG A 191 3.36 -10.33 -3.78
C ARG A 191 2.01 -11.00 -3.71
N ALA A 192 2.01 -12.32 -3.90
CA ALA A 192 0.79 -13.12 -3.83
C ALA A 192 0.19 -13.19 -2.41
N SER A 193 0.99 -12.97 -1.37
CA SER A 193 0.58 -13.12 0.03
C SER A 193 -0.29 -11.97 0.53
N ASP A 194 0.00 -10.74 0.12
CA ASP A 194 -0.58 -9.52 0.68
C ASP A 194 -0.99 -8.48 -0.38
N GLY A 195 -0.85 -8.78 -1.67
CA GLY A 195 -1.29 -7.91 -2.77
C GLY A 195 -0.45 -6.65 -2.97
N PHE A 196 0.63 -6.47 -2.22
CA PHE A 196 1.53 -5.32 -2.31
C PHE A 196 2.71 -5.56 -3.24
N PHE A 197 3.35 -4.47 -3.66
CA PHE A 197 4.52 -4.51 -4.52
C PHE A 197 5.82 -4.70 -3.73
N THR A 198 6.74 -5.48 -4.29
CA THR A 198 8.18 -5.34 -4.04
C THR A 198 8.78 -4.41 -5.09
N LEU A 199 9.64 -3.51 -4.65
CA LEU A 199 10.28 -2.54 -5.53
C LEU A 199 11.50 -3.15 -6.23
N LYS A 200 11.64 -2.86 -7.53
CA LYS A 200 12.84 -3.13 -8.32
C LYS A 200 13.68 -1.87 -8.44
N MET A 201 14.96 -2.00 -8.80
CA MET A 201 15.87 -0.85 -8.88
C MET A 201 15.32 0.28 -9.75
N GLU A 202 14.74 -0.05 -10.91
CA GLU A 202 14.15 0.97 -11.79
C GLU A 202 12.96 1.69 -11.13
N GLY A 203 12.08 0.96 -10.44
CA GLY A 203 11.00 1.58 -9.66
C GLY A 203 11.54 2.44 -8.51
N GLY A 204 12.64 2.02 -7.89
CA GLY A 204 13.40 2.80 -6.93
C GLY A 204 13.83 4.15 -7.48
N LYS A 205 14.49 4.16 -8.65
CA LYS A 205 14.93 5.37 -9.34
C LYS A 205 13.76 6.32 -9.65
N ARG A 206 12.63 5.78 -10.15
CA ARG A 206 11.44 6.58 -10.46
C ARG A 206 10.84 7.23 -9.22
N LEU A 207 10.66 6.48 -8.13
CA LEU A 207 10.12 7.02 -6.88
C LEU A 207 11.07 7.97 -6.16
N HIS A 208 12.39 7.70 -6.24
CA HIS A 208 13.42 8.58 -5.69
C HIS A 208 13.40 9.95 -6.38
N SER A 209 13.32 9.97 -7.71
CA SER A 209 13.19 11.19 -8.50
C SER A 209 11.86 11.93 -8.24
N PHE A 210 10.75 11.19 -8.15
CA PHE A 210 9.42 11.79 -7.99
C PHE A 210 9.17 12.39 -6.61
N PHE A 211 9.52 11.66 -5.54
CA PHE A 211 9.25 12.12 -4.20
C PHE A 211 10.45 12.89 -3.63
N PRO A 212 10.27 14.12 -3.10
CA PRO A 212 11.35 14.80 -2.42
C PRO A 212 11.74 14.09 -1.11
N PRO A 213 13.01 14.21 -0.66
CA PRO A 213 13.39 13.75 0.67
C PRO A 213 12.54 14.45 1.74
N PRO A 214 12.19 13.76 2.85
CA PRO A 214 12.69 12.45 3.25
C PRO A 214 11.80 11.29 2.81
N LYS A 215 10.87 11.46 1.87
CA LYS A 215 9.83 10.45 1.59
C LYS A 215 10.45 9.11 1.16
N MET A 216 10.09 8.03 1.87
CA MET A 216 10.60 6.65 1.66
C MET A 216 12.11 6.45 1.91
N ARG A 217 12.86 7.47 2.30
CA ARG A 217 14.31 7.37 2.52
C ARG A 217 14.64 6.64 3.83
N VAL A 218 15.65 5.79 3.76
CA VAL A 218 16.49 5.37 4.89
C VAL A 218 17.90 5.85 4.57
N VAL A 219 18.37 6.83 5.32
CA VAL A 219 19.67 7.48 5.15
C VAL A 219 20.71 6.68 5.91
N VAL A 220 21.77 6.27 5.24
CA VAL A 220 22.89 5.53 5.85
C VAL A 220 24.17 6.36 5.81
N ASN A 221 25.07 6.08 6.73
CA ASN A 221 26.39 6.70 6.72
C ASN A 221 27.24 6.20 5.53
N GLY A 222 28.27 6.97 5.17
CA GLY A 222 29.16 6.66 4.05
C GLY A 222 29.85 5.28 4.15
N ASP A 223 30.14 4.80 5.36
CA ASP A 223 30.79 3.50 5.60
C ASP A 223 29.99 2.30 5.07
N ALA A 224 28.67 2.41 5.02
CA ALA A 224 27.80 1.34 4.55
C ALA A 224 27.52 1.39 3.03
N ALA A 225 27.85 2.49 2.36
CA ALA A 225 27.37 2.79 1.01
C ALA A 225 27.80 1.74 -0.03
N SER A 226 29.08 1.35 -0.05
CA SER A 226 29.61 0.34 -0.99
C SER A 226 28.92 -1.02 -0.81
N PHE A 227 28.76 -1.47 0.44
CA PHE A 227 28.10 -2.73 0.75
C PHE A 227 26.63 -2.74 0.32
N ILE A 228 25.93 -1.61 0.45
CA ILE A 228 24.52 -1.49 0.03
C ILE A 228 24.39 -1.57 -1.49
N LYS A 229 25.31 -0.94 -2.24
CA LYS A 229 25.37 -1.05 -3.71
C LYS A 229 25.58 -2.50 -4.17
N GLU A 230 26.31 -3.30 -3.40
CA GLU A 230 26.46 -4.75 -3.61
C GLU A 230 25.23 -5.58 -3.18
N GLY A 231 24.18 -4.96 -2.64
CA GLY A 231 22.95 -5.62 -2.20
C GLY A 231 23.02 -6.18 -0.77
N ARG A 232 23.99 -5.78 0.05
CA ARG A 232 24.02 -6.15 1.48
C ARG A 232 22.93 -5.43 2.26
N ASN A 233 22.46 -6.06 3.34
CA ASN A 233 21.41 -5.52 4.21
C ASN A 233 21.92 -4.33 5.02
N VAL A 234 21.02 -3.40 5.35
CA VAL A 234 21.31 -2.27 6.24
C VAL A 234 21.07 -2.68 7.69
N PHE A 235 22.05 -2.42 8.55
CA PHE A 235 21.94 -2.60 10.00
C PHE A 235 21.69 -1.26 10.68
N ALA A 236 20.94 -1.27 11.79
CA ALA A 236 20.48 -0.06 12.48
C ALA A 236 21.62 0.91 12.84
N ARG A 237 22.77 0.39 13.30
CA ARG A 237 23.98 1.21 13.60
C ARG A 237 24.51 2.08 12.46
N PHE A 238 24.14 1.77 11.21
CA PHE A 238 24.57 2.52 10.05
C PHE A 238 23.51 3.53 9.57
N VAL A 239 22.31 3.52 10.15
CA VAL A 239 21.24 4.45 9.81
C VAL A 239 21.47 5.78 10.52
N VAL A 240 21.49 6.87 9.75
CA VAL A 240 21.65 8.24 10.24
C VAL A 240 20.30 8.93 10.42
N ASP A 241 19.36 8.68 9.51
CA ASP A 241 17.96 9.09 9.64
C ASP A 241 17.06 8.19 8.77
N ALA A 242 15.75 8.27 8.98
CA ALA A 242 14.77 7.64 8.09
C ALA A 242 13.48 8.44 8.02
N CYS A 243 12.68 8.21 6.99
CA CYS A 243 11.36 8.81 6.84
C CYS A 243 10.43 8.42 8.01
N ARG A 244 9.81 9.40 8.68
CA ARG A 244 8.85 9.17 9.78
C ARG A 244 7.60 8.38 9.38
N ASP A 245 7.29 8.31 8.09
CA ASP A 245 6.16 7.55 7.56
C ASP A 245 6.47 6.07 7.34
N ILE A 246 7.75 5.65 7.42
CA ILE A 246 8.13 4.25 7.24
C ILE A 246 7.55 3.42 8.39
N ARG A 247 6.96 2.29 8.02
CA ARG A 247 6.53 1.24 8.93
C ARG A 247 7.29 -0.04 8.61
N PRO A 248 7.37 -0.99 9.57
CA PRO A 248 7.91 -2.29 9.27
C PRO A 248 7.18 -2.93 8.09
N TYR A 249 7.97 -3.50 7.18
CA TYR A 249 7.61 -4.11 5.91
C TYR A 249 7.20 -3.19 4.75
N ASP A 250 7.25 -1.86 4.93
CA ASP A 250 7.21 -0.94 3.78
C ASP A 250 8.45 -1.15 2.89
N GLU A 251 8.30 -0.90 1.59
CA GLU A 251 9.47 -0.79 0.70
C GLU A 251 10.08 0.61 0.86
N VAL A 252 11.41 0.67 0.81
CA VAL A 252 12.18 1.88 1.11
C VAL A 252 13.27 2.10 0.07
N LEU A 253 13.68 3.37 -0.03
CA LEU A 253 14.82 3.85 -0.81
C LEU A 253 15.99 4.01 0.16
N ILE A 254 17.08 3.30 -0.08
CA ILE A 254 18.28 3.39 0.74
C ILE A 254 19.18 4.43 0.08
N VAL A 255 19.52 5.49 0.82
CA VAL A 255 20.30 6.63 0.32
C VAL A 255 21.47 6.94 1.24
N ASP A 256 22.48 7.64 0.73
CA ASP A 256 23.48 8.27 1.57
C ASP A 256 23.01 9.65 2.09
N GLU A 257 23.86 10.34 2.82
CA GLU A 257 23.59 11.65 3.44
C GLU A 257 23.31 12.77 2.41
N ASP A 258 23.73 12.59 1.16
CA ASP A 258 23.51 13.51 0.04
C ASP A 258 22.26 13.15 -0.80
N ASP A 259 21.42 12.23 -0.30
CA ASP A 259 20.25 11.64 -0.99
C ASP A 259 20.62 10.90 -2.30
N ASN A 260 21.85 10.42 -2.47
CA ASN A 260 22.16 9.54 -3.61
C ASN A 260 21.55 8.15 -3.37
N LEU A 261 20.79 7.65 -4.34
CA LEU A 261 20.20 6.32 -4.25
C LEU A 261 21.27 5.23 -4.28
N LEU A 262 21.31 4.42 -3.23
CA LEU A 262 22.23 3.28 -3.08
C LEU A 262 21.55 1.94 -3.38
N GLY A 263 20.25 1.84 -3.10
CA GLY A 263 19.50 0.61 -3.29
C GLY A 263 18.04 0.70 -2.90
N VAL A 264 17.33 -0.41 -3.05
CA VAL A 264 15.94 -0.56 -2.59
C VAL A 264 15.82 -1.77 -1.68
N GLY A 265 14.92 -1.68 -0.71
CA GLY A 265 14.75 -2.73 0.28
C GLY A 265 13.39 -2.74 0.93
N GLN A 266 13.21 -3.67 1.85
CA GLN A 266 12.07 -3.73 2.74
C GLN A 266 12.50 -3.36 4.15
N SER A 267 11.83 -2.39 4.75
CA SER A 267 12.09 -2.01 6.12
C SER A 267 11.72 -3.15 7.08
N ILE A 268 12.53 -3.39 8.10
CA ILE A 268 12.23 -4.30 9.22
C ILE A 268 11.81 -3.50 10.45
N MET A 269 12.17 -2.21 10.49
CA MET A 269 11.95 -1.29 11.59
C MET A 269 11.12 -0.07 11.14
N ASN A 270 10.52 0.66 12.06
CA ASN A 270 10.12 2.04 11.79
C ASN A 270 11.31 3.00 12.02
N ARG A 271 11.10 4.30 11.78
CA ARG A 271 12.16 5.30 12.01
C ARG A 271 12.61 5.31 13.46
N GLU A 272 11.68 5.37 14.41
CA GLU A 272 11.99 5.45 15.84
C GLU A 272 12.92 4.29 16.28
N GLU A 273 12.62 3.06 15.86
CA GLU A 273 13.47 1.88 16.13
C GLU A 273 14.84 1.98 15.45
N MET A 274 14.92 2.47 14.20
CA MET A 274 16.20 2.66 13.51
C MET A 274 17.11 3.67 14.23
N MET A 275 16.52 4.72 14.80
CA MET A 275 17.26 5.77 15.52
C MET A 275 17.70 5.32 16.92
N ASP A 276 16.94 4.44 17.56
CA ASP A 276 17.19 4.01 18.93
C ASP A 276 18.09 2.76 19.01
N PHE A 277 18.13 1.92 17.98
CA PHE A 277 18.81 0.61 18.05
C PHE A 277 20.25 0.65 17.53
N GLU A 278 21.20 0.14 18.33
CA GLU A 278 22.61 -0.04 17.94
C GLU A 278 22.88 -1.38 17.20
N ARG A 279 21.90 -2.28 17.15
CA ARG A 279 22.05 -3.64 16.57
C ARG A 279 20.78 -4.07 15.87
N GLY A 280 20.92 -5.06 14.98
CA GLY A 280 19.81 -5.63 14.22
C GLY A 280 19.69 -5.05 12.81
N MET A 281 18.98 -5.78 11.96
CA MET A 281 18.75 -5.38 10.57
C MET A 281 17.64 -4.34 10.51
N ALA A 282 17.95 -3.16 9.96
CA ALA A 282 17.00 -2.08 9.74
C ALA A 282 16.26 -2.26 8.40
N VAL A 283 16.99 -2.62 7.34
CA VAL A 283 16.43 -2.83 6.00
C VAL A 283 16.97 -4.13 5.42
N LYS A 284 16.07 -4.98 4.94
CA LYS A 284 16.41 -6.11 4.11
C LYS A 284 16.52 -5.63 2.66
N THR A 285 17.75 -5.47 2.18
CA THR A 285 18.02 -5.01 0.82
C THR A 285 17.53 -6.04 -0.20
N ARG A 286 16.91 -5.57 -1.27
CA ARG A 286 16.48 -6.40 -2.40
C ARG A 286 17.48 -6.33 -3.53
N GLU A 287 17.82 -5.10 -3.93
CA GLU A 287 18.72 -4.78 -5.02
C GLU A 287 19.53 -3.55 -4.59
N GLY A 288 20.83 -3.55 -4.88
CA GLY A 288 21.66 -2.35 -4.83
C GLY A 288 21.77 -1.72 -6.21
N ILE A 289 22.07 -0.42 -6.28
CA ILE A 289 22.38 0.22 -7.56
C ILE A 289 23.74 -0.33 -8.02
N GLN A 290 23.73 -1.23 -9.00
CA GLN A 290 24.97 -1.64 -9.64
C GLN A 290 25.50 -0.44 -10.43
N SER A 291 26.81 -0.22 -10.35
CA SER A 291 27.48 0.67 -11.30
C SER A 291 27.37 0.02 -12.69
N ASP A 292 26.81 0.75 -13.65
CA ASP A 292 26.98 0.42 -15.06
C ASP A 292 28.47 0.43 -15.44
#